data_AF-A0A352X2E3-F1
#
_entry.id   AF-A0A352X2E3-F1
#
_cell.length_a   1.000
_cell.length_b   1.000
_cell.length_c   1.000
_cell.angle_alpha   90.00
_cell.angle_beta   90.00
_cell.angle_gamma   90.00
#
_symmetry.space_group_name_H-M   'P 1'
#
loop_
_entity.id
_entity.type
_entity.pdbx_description
1 polymer ?
#
loop_
_entity_poly.entity_id
_entity_poly.type
_entity_poly.pdbx_seq_one_letter_code
_entity_poly.pdbx_strand_id
1 'polypeptide(L)'
;KMRSQIQEKFGNWQPTDRDKGEKITVPGATQAKEGGIFIVDRPQLTQSSVQIGHLGGQFNNPDYPELDVLNQVMNGFGGRLFNEVRSRLGLAYSVYGVWSPRHDYPGIFVAGGQTRS
;
A
#
# COMPACT_ATOMS: atom_id res chain seq x y z
N LYS A 1 -29.86 -19.65 4.98
CA LYS A 1 -28.87 -20.57 5.62
C LYS A 1 -27.71 -19.80 6.29
N MET A 2 -27.04 -18.86 5.61
CA MET A 2 -25.93 -18.09 6.22
C MET A 2 -26.36 -17.24 7.43
N ARG A 3 -27.44 -16.45 7.30
CA ARG A 3 -27.96 -15.62 8.42
C ARG A 3 -28.26 -16.42 9.68
N SER A 4 -28.88 -17.61 9.54
CA SER A 4 -29.20 -18.47 10.68
C SER A 4 -27.94 -19.02 11.36
N GLN A 5 -26.92 -19.39 10.59
CA GLN A 5 -25.64 -19.84 11.14
C GLN A 5 -24.88 -18.72 11.87
N ILE A 6 -24.92 -17.50 11.33
CA ILE A 6 -24.32 -16.33 12.01
C ILE A 6 -25.03 -16.08 13.34
N GLN A 7 -26.36 -16.09 13.35
CA GLN A 7 -27.13 -15.91 14.58
C GLN A 7 -26.84 -17.02 15.60
N GLU A 8 -26.77 -18.28 15.17
CA GLU A 8 -26.48 -19.42 16.05
C GLU A 8 -25.09 -19.34 16.67
N LYS A 9 -24.07 -18.96 15.88
CA LYS A 9 -22.66 -19.00 16.32
C LYS A 9 -22.18 -17.72 16.99
N PHE A 10 -22.75 -16.57 16.63
CA PHE A 10 -22.26 -15.25 17.08
C PHE A 10 -23.34 -14.38 17.73
N GLY A 11 -24.61 -14.81 17.74
CA GLY A 11 -25.72 -13.98 18.24
C GLY A 11 -25.69 -13.68 19.74
N ASN A 12 -24.94 -14.45 20.52
CA ASN A 12 -24.73 -14.25 21.96
C ASN A 12 -23.33 -13.71 22.30
N TRP A 13 -22.58 -13.24 21.30
CA TRP A 13 -21.27 -12.63 21.53
C TRP A 13 -21.43 -11.39 22.43
N GLN A 14 -20.89 -11.47 23.64
CA GLN A 14 -20.73 -10.33 24.55
C GLN A 14 -19.42 -9.59 24.20
N PRO A 15 -19.47 -8.37 23.64
CA PRO A 15 -18.26 -7.58 23.47
C PRO A 15 -17.63 -7.34 24.86
N THR A 16 -16.32 -7.51 24.97
CA THR A 16 -15.57 -6.93 26.09
C THR A 16 -15.87 -5.45 26.14
N ASP A 17 -16.13 -4.91 27.34
CA ASP A 17 -16.58 -3.53 27.58
C ASP A 17 -15.87 -2.56 26.63
N ARG A 18 -16.62 -2.10 25.61
CA ARG A 18 -16.05 -1.35 24.49
C ARG A 18 -15.41 -0.03 24.96
N ASP A 19 -15.87 0.43 26.12
CA ASP A 19 -15.40 1.63 26.81
C ASP A 19 -14.28 1.37 27.83
N LYS A 20 -14.00 0.10 28.20
CA LYS A 20 -12.86 -0.28 29.06
C LYS A 20 -11.65 -0.78 28.28
N GLY A 21 -11.78 -1.03 26.99
CA GLY A 21 -10.63 -1.27 26.13
C GLY A 21 -9.77 -0.01 26.05
N GLU A 22 -8.44 -0.15 26.13
CA GLU A 22 -7.55 0.98 25.83
C GLU A 22 -7.89 1.49 24.43
N LYS A 23 -8.24 2.79 24.33
CA LYS A 23 -8.38 3.43 23.02
C LYS A 23 -7.02 3.33 22.33
N ILE A 24 -6.96 2.50 21.29
CA ILE A 24 -5.79 2.41 20.44
C ILE A 24 -5.58 3.80 19.83
N THR A 25 -4.53 4.48 20.28
CA THR A 25 -4.13 5.75 19.69
C THR A 25 -3.30 5.40 18.47
N VAL A 26 -3.87 5.64 17.30
CA VAL A 26 -3.13 5.47 16.05
C VAL A 26 -2.18 6.65 15.92
N PRO A 27 -0.86 6.43 15.81
CA PRO A 27 0.08 7.51 15.60
C PRO A 27 -0.25 8.23 14.30
N GLY A 28 -0.42 9.55 14.35
CA GLY A 28 -0.53 10.36 13.16
C GLY A 28 0.76 10.28 12.34
N ALA A 29 0.64 10.26 11.02
CA ALA A 29 1.76 10.41 10.10
C ALA A 29 1.58 11.69 9.29
N THR A 30 2.65 12.46 9.13
CA THR A 30 2.69 13.59 8.19
C THR A 30 3.60 13.24 7.03
N GLN A 31 3.25 13.70 5.84
CA GLN A 31 4.07 13.46 4.67
C GLN A 31 5.42 14.12 4.87
N ALA A 32 6.50 13.34 4.83
CA ALA A 32 7.84 13.88 4.77
C ALA A 32 7.95 14.75 3.51
N LYS A 33 8.30 16.02 3.70
CA LYS A 33 8.51 17.00 2.62
C LYS A 33 9.97 17.11 2.20
N GLU A 34 10.87 16.59 3.02
CA GLU A 34 12.29 16.47 2.71
C GLU A 34 12.45 15.26 1.78
N GLY A 35 12.35 15.53 0.46
CA GLY A 35 12.72 14.55 -0.54
C GLY A 35 14.22 14.24 -0.41
N GLY A 36 14.58 12.96 -0.46
CA GLY A 36 15.96 12.52 -0.35
C GLY A 36 16.18 11.18 -1.03
N ILE A 37 17.39 10.96 -1.52
CA ILE A 37 17.83 9.65 -1.99
C ILE A 37 18.53 8.97 -0.81
N PHE A 38 17.92 7.91 -0.30
CA PHE A 38 18.50 7.10 0.76
C PHE A 38 19.16 5.88 0.13
N ILE A 39 20.49 5.81 0.23
CA ILE A 39 21.28 4.74 -0.36
C ILE A 39 21.80 3.85 0.75
N VAL A 40 21.51 2.55 0.65
CA VAL A 40 22.11 1.52 1.50
C VAL A 40 23.02 0.70 0.61
N ASP A 41 24.33 0.94 0.70
CA ASP A 41 25.31 0.25 -0.13
C ASP A 41 25.50 -1.21 0.33
N ARG A 42 25.37 -2.14 -0.62
CA ARG A 42 25.44 -3.59 -0.43
C ARG A 42 26.14 -4.22 -1.64
N PRO A 43 27.45 -3.98 -1.83
CA PRO A 43 28.18 -4.33 -3.05
C PRO A 43 28.25 -5.85 -3.32
N GLN A 44 27.98 -6.68 -2.31
CA GLN A 44 27.90 -8.14 -2.43
C GLN A 44 26.60 -8.65 -3.07
N LEU A 45 25.61 -7.80 -3.32
CA LEU A 45 24.34 -8.18 -3.92
C LEU A 45 24.33 -7.95 -5.44
N THR A 46 23.75 -8.89 -6.18
CA THR A 46 23.66 -8.85 -7.65
C THR A 46 22.48 -8.03 -8.18
N GLN A 47 21.59 -7.60 -7.28
CA GLN A 47 20.41 -6.80 -7.62
C GLN A 47 20.30 -5.59 -6.70
N SER A 48 19.91 -4.47 -7.30
CA SER A 48 19.54 -3.24 -6.61
C SER A 48 18.02 -3.14 -6.53
N SER A 49 17.51 -2.78 -5.36
CA SER A 49 16.08 -2.53 -5.12
C SER A 49 15.84 -1.04 -5.02
N VAL A 50 14.92 -0.52 -5.83
CA VAL A 50 14.51 0.89 -5.79
C VAL A 50 13.08 0.98 -5.31
N GLN A 51 12.83 1.87 -4.34
CA GLN A 51 11.50 2.21 -3.87
C GLN A 51 11.32 3.72 -3.82
N ILE A 52 10.13 4.15 -4.21
CA ILE A 52 9.60 5.49 -4.01
C ILE A 52 8.24 5.35 -3.32
N GLY A 53 7.92 6.26 -2.42
CA GLY A 53 6.63 6.22 -1.75
C GLY A 53 6.17 7.57 -1.20
N HIS A 54 4.87 7.65 -0.96
CA HIS A 54 4.21 8.77 -0.30
C HIS A 54 3.04 8.25 0.54
N LEU A 55 2.50 9.10 1.43
CA LEU A 55 1.25 8.83 2.11
C LEU A 55 0.12 8.75 1.07
N GLY A 56 -0.61 7.64 1.11
CA GLY A 56 -1.69 7.28 0.18
C GLY A 56 -3.08 7.69 0.65
N GLY A 57 -3.21 8.36 1.79
CA GLY A 57 -4.50 8.84 2.30
C GLY A 57 -5.40 7.74 2.88
N GLN A 58 -6.69 8.05 3.01
CA GLN A 58 -7.68 7.21 3.68
C GLN A 58 -8.83 6.82 2.74
N PHE A 59 -9.60 5.80 3.12
CA PHE A 59 -10.79 5.38 2.34
C PHE A 59 -11.88 6.45 2.23
N ASN A 60 -11.90 7.43 3.12
CA ASN A 60 -12.83 8.56 3.09
C ASN A 60 -12.32 9.75 2.26
N ASN A 61 -11.21 9.60 1.53
CA ASN A 61 -10.72 10.63 0.62
C ASN A 61 -11.76 10.87 -0.50
N PRO A 62 -12.17 12.13 -0.77
CA PRO A 62 -13.08 12.43 -1.87
C PRO A 62 -12.57 11.94 -3.23
N ASP A 63 -11.24 11.90 -3.43
CA ASP A 63 -10.59 11.46 -4.67
C ASP A 63 -10.35 9.95 -4.72
N TYR A 64 -10.99 9.16 -3.83
CA TYR A 64 -10.80 7.70 -3.79
C TYR A 64 -11.03 7.02 -5.15
N PRO A 65 -12.12 7.32 -5.90
CA PRO A 65 -12.34 6.70 -7.20
C PRO A 65 -11.21 6.96 -8.20
N GLU A 66 -10.71 8.20 -8.23
CA GLU A 66 -9.62 8.63 -9.12
C GLU A 66 -8.30 7.94 -8.76
N LEU A 67 -8.00 7.86 -7.46
CA LEU A 67 -6.80 7.19 -6.96
C LEU A 67 -6.85 5.67 -7.18
N ASP A 68 -8.03 5.05 -7.12
CA ASP A 68 -8.19 3.64 -7.45
C ASP A 68 -7.92 3.37 -8.93
N VAL A 69 -8.47 4.21 -9.81
CA VAL A 69 -8.18 4.14 -11.26
C VAL A 69 -6.70 4.36 -11.55
N LEU A 70 -6.06 5.35 -10.90
CA LEU A 70 -4.62 5.59 -11.03
C LEU A 70 -3.82 4.34 -10.64
N ASN A 71 -4.20 3.69 -9.54
CA ASN A 71 -3.58 2.46 -9.09
C ASN A 71 -3.72 1.34 -10.14
N GLN A 72 -4.88 1.19 -10.78
CA GLN A 72 -5.05 0.19 -11.85
C GLN A 72 -4.21 0.51 -13.10
N VAL A 73 -4.15 1.78 -13.50
CA VAL A 73 -3.39 2.21 -14.69
C VAL A 73 -1.88 2.01 -14.52
N MET A 74 -1.38 2.22 -13.30
CA MET A 74 0.05 2.07 -13.01
C MET A 74 0.49 0.60 -12.95
N ASN A 75 -0.39 -0.30 -12.52
CA ASN A 75 -0.07 -1.65 -12.07
C ASN A 75 -0.62 -2.76 -12.95
N GLY A 76 -0.24 -3.99 -12.62
CA GLY A 76 -0.68 -5.19 -13.33
C GLY A 76 0.05 -5.43 -14.66
N PHE A 77 -0.29 -6.55 -15.30
CA PHE A 77 0.21 -6.90 -16.62
C PHE A 77 -0.47 -5.99 -17.65
N GLY A 78 0.31 -5.19 -18.38
CA GLY A 78 -0.23 -4.13 -19.25
C GLY A 78 -0.31 -2.74 -18.60
N GLY A 79 -0.02 -2.62 -17.29
CA GLY A 79 0.10 -1.33 -16.61
C GLY A 79 1.36 -0.56 -17.03
N ARG A 80 1.38 0.74 -16.74
CA ARG A 80 2.48 1.64 -17.17
C ARG A 80 3.85 1.17 -16.68
N LEU A 81 3.99 0.74 -15.43
CA LEU A 81 5.28 0.28 -14.91
C LEU A 81 5.78 -0.96 -15.66
N PHE A 82 4.87 -1.92 -15.91
CA PHE A 82 5.20 -3.13 -16.64
C PHE A 82 5.61 -2.81 -18.09
N ASN A 83 4.79 -2.04 -18.80
CA ASN A 83 5.01 -1.77 -20.23
C ASN A 83 6.27 -0.94 -20.44
N GLU A 84 6.43 0.14 -19.67
CA GLU A 84 7.49 1.12 -19.92
C GLU A 84 8.82 0.67 -19.33
N VAL A 85 8.87 0.32 -18.04
CA VAL A 85 10.13 0.07 -17.34
C VAL A 85 10.63 -1.34 -17.58
N ARG A 86 9.74 -2.34 -17.46
CA ARG A 86 10.12 -3.76 -17.63
C ARG A 86 10.17 -4.17 -19.09
N SER A 87 9.12 -3.91 -19.88
CA SER A 87 9.02 -4.46 -21.24
C SER A 87 9.74 -3.61 -22.28
N ARG A 88 9.48 -2.30 -22.34
CA ARG A 88 10.03 -1.42 -23.37
C ARG A 88 11.49 -1.04 -23.11
N LEU A 89 11.80 -0.60 -21.89
CA LEU A 89 13.14 -0.15 -21.52
C LEU A 89 14.05 -1.29 -21.05
N GLY A 90 13.49 -2.43 -20.60
CA GLY A 90 14.28 -3.57 -20.12
C GLY A 90 15.11 -3.27 -18.86
N LEU A 91 14.74 -2.25 -18.09
CA LEU A 91 15.55 -1.76 -16.96
C LEU A 91 15.38 -2.58 -15.69
N ALA A 92 14.26 -3.26 -15.52
CA ALA A 92 13.98 -4.01 -14.30
C ALA A 92 13.30 -5.33 -14.64
N TYR A 93 13.65 -6.37 -13.89
CA TYR A 93 12.99 -7.67 -14.03
C TYR A 93 11.62 -7.66 -13.33
N SER A 94 11.56 -7.04 -12.16
CA SER A 94 10.33 -6.85 -11.38
C SER A 94 10.02 -5.36 -11.24
N VAL A 95 8.75 -5.02 -11.38
CA VAL A 95 8.22 -3.68 -11.14
C VAL A 95 6.87 -3.80 -10.45
N TYR A 96 6.57 -2.87 -9.57
CA TYR A 96 5.31 -2.83 -8.83
C TYR A 96 4.97 -1.40 -8.42
N GLY A 97 3.69 -1.16 -8.24
CA GLY A 97 3.11 -0.03 -7.55
C GLY A 97 1.94 -0.53 -6.74
N VAL A 98 1.71 0.07 -5.57
CA VAL A 98 0.63 -0.31 -4.68
C VAL A 98 0.14 0.97 -4.02
N TRP A 99 -1.09 1.35 -4.32
CA TRP A 99 -1.86 2.28 -3.51
C TRP A 99 -2.69 1.50 -2.49
N SER A 100 -2.49 1.78 -1.21
CA SER A 100 -3.16 1.10 -0.09
C SER A 100 -3.60 2.15 0.93
N PRO A 101 -4.82 2.70 0.80
CA PRO A 101 -5.41 3.57 1.81
C PRO A 101 -5.81 2.78 3.06
N ARG A 102 -6.01 3.48 4.18
CA ARG A 102 -6.45 2.89 5.47
C ARG A 102 -7.68 3.63 6.00
N HIS A 103 -8.32 3.09 7.05
CA HIS A 103 -9.55 3.67 7.60
C HIS A 103 -9.28 4.75 8.65
N ASP A 104 -8.22 4.59 9.41
CA ASP A 104 -7.95 5.27 10.68
C ASP A 104 -6.61 6.03 10.70
N TYR A 105 -5.82 5.93 9.63
CA TYR A 105 -4.58 6.68 9.40
C TYR A 105 -4.29 6.82 7.90
N PRO A 106 -3.40 7.74 7.49
CA PRO A 106 -2.95 7.77 6.10
C PRO A 106 -2.24 6.45 5.75
N GLY A 107 -2.78 5.76 4.74
CA GLY A 107 -2.13 4.63 4.10
C GLY A 107 -0.92 5.07 3.27
N ILE A 108 -0.48 4.22 2.35
CA ILE A 108 0.71 4.47 1.54
C ILE A 108 0.45 4.24 0.06
N PHE A 109 1.17 4.98 -0.77
CA PHE A 109 1.51 4.55 -2.11
C PHE A 109 3.00 4.21 -2.14
N VAL A 110 3.35 3.05 -2.68
CA VAL A 110 4.74 2.65 -2.91
C VAL A 110 4.86 2.09 -4.31
N ALA A 111 5.89 2.49 -5.03
CA ALA A 111 6.27 1.91 -6.30
C ALA A 111 7.77 1.64 -6.36
N GLY A 112 8.17 0.69 -7.18
CA GLY A 112 9.55 0.26 -7.22
C GLY A 112 9.79 -0.93 -8.11
N GLY A 113 10.99 -1.46 -8.02
CA GLY A 113 11.42 -2.61 -8.81
C GLY A 113 12.82 -3.05 -8.46
N GLN A 114 13.22 -4.18 -9.05
CA GLN A 114 14.56 -4.73 -8.90
C GLN A 114 15.27 -4.77 -10.25
N THR A 115 16.45 -4.18 -10.28
CA THR A 115 17.35 -4.18 -11.44
C THR A 115 18.63 -4.91 -11.10
N ARG A 116 19.34 -5.39 -12.13
CA ARG A 116 20.72 -5.85 -11.98
C ARG A 116 21.59 -4.67 -11.55
N SER A 117 22.49 -4.91 -10.58
CA SER A 117 23.52 -3.96 -10.16
C SER A 117 24.60 -3.76 -11.22
#